data_AF-A0A834HPK2-F1
#
_entry.id   AF-A0A834HPK2-F1
#
_cell.length_a   1.000
_cell.length_b   1.000
_cell.length_c   1.000
_cell.angle_alpha   90.00
_cell.angle_beta   90.00
_cell.angle_gamma   90.00
#
_symmetry.space_group_name_H-M   'P 1'
#
loop_
_entity.id
_entity.type
_entity.pdbx_description
1 polymer ?
#
loop_
_entity_poly.entity_id
_entity_poly.type
_entity_poly.pdbx_seq_one_letter_code
_entity_poly.pdbx_strand_id
1 'polypeptide(L)' 'MDKKEIRVLIKYCFMKGKNTVEAKTWLDTEFPDTAPGKSTIKDWYANFRRGEMSTED' A
#
# COMPACT_ATOMS: atom_id res chain seq x y z
N MET A 1 5.56 7.05 10.71
CA MET A 1 4.50 7.17 9.69
C MET A 1 3.20 6.73 10.29
N ASP A 2 2.17 7.55 10.11
CA ASP A 2 0.80 7.23 10.47
C ASP A 2 0.20 6.20 9.50
N LYS A 3 -0.81 5.47 9.97
CA LYS A 3 -1.53 4.49 9.14
C LYS A 3 -2.06 5.12 7.86
N LYS A 4 -2.50 6.37 7.90
CA LYS A 4 -2.99 7.12 6.74
C LYS A 4 -1.89 7.38 5.70
N GLU A 5 -0.68 7.71 6.14
CA GLU A 5 0.47 7.93 5.24
C GLU A 5 0.85 6.64 4.50
N ILE A 6 0.91 5.51 5.22
CA ILE A 6 1.18 4.20 4.62
C ILE A 6 0.12 3.85 3.58
N ARG A 7 -1.17 4.11 3.85
CA ARG A 7 -2.26 3.87 2.89
C ARG A 7 -2.09 4.70 1.61
N VAL A 8 -1.67 5.96 1.73
CA VAL A 8 -1.37 6.83 0.58
C VAL A 8 -0.21 6.27 -0.25
N LEU A 9 0.83 5.74 0.38
CA LEU A 9 1.96 5.11 -0.31
C LEU A 9 1.55 3.82 -1.04
N ILE A 10 0.74 2.96 -0.39
CA ILE A 10 0.20 1.75 -1.03
C ILE A 10 -0.64 2.13 -2.26
N LYS A 11 -1.50 3.16 -2.15
CA LYS A 11 -2.30 3.70 -3.25
C LYS A 11 -1.41 4.24 -4.38
N TYR A 12 -0.34 4.95 -4.04
CA TYR A 12 0.64 5.42 -5.01
C TYR A 12 1.27 4.25 -5.79
N CYS A 13 1.72 3.19 -5.11
CA CYS A 13 2.23 2.00 -5.77
C CYS A 13 1.21 1.37 -6.73
N PHE A 14 -0.06 1.28 -6.30
CA PHE A 14 -1.15 0.76 -7.12
C PHE A 14 -1.37 1.59 -8.38
N MET A 15 -1.41 2.93 -8.27
CA MET A 15 -1.55 3.84 -9.40
C MET A 15 -0.37 3.79 -10.36
N LYS A 16 0.84 3.47 -9.87
CA LYS A 16 2.03 3.24 -10.69
C LYS A 16 2.03 1.88 -11.39
N GLY A 17 1.00 1.06 -11.21
CA GLY A 17 0.87 -0.26 -11.82
C GLY A 17 1.77 -1.32 -11.19
N LYS A 18 2.36 -1.04 -10.01
CA LYS A 18 3.16 -2.04 -9.28
C LYS A 18 2.26 -3.15 -8.78
N ASN A 19 2.74 -4.38 -8.77
CA ASN A 19 2.04 -5.47 -8.10
C ASN A 19 2.29 -5.44 -6.57
N THR A 20 1.57 -6.27 -5.82
CA THR A 20 1.67 -6.28 -4.34
C THR A 20 3.06 -6.69 -3.83
N VAL A 21 3.81 -7.48 -4.58
CA VAL A 21 5.18 -7.89 -4.23
C VAL A 21 6.13 -6.71 -4.44
N GLU A 22 6.07 -6.05 -5.59
CA GLU A 22 6.89 -4.86 -5.87
C GLU A 22 6.60 -3.73 -4.90
N ALA A 23 5.33 -3.52 -4.55
CA ALA A 23 4.93 -2.52 -3.56
C ALA A 23 5.48 -2.88 -2.16
N LYS A 24 5.44 -4.16 -1.77
CA LYS A 24 6.02 -4.61 -0.49
C LYS A 24 7.53 -4.41 -0.47
N THR A 25 8.24 -4.84 -1.50
CA THR A 25 9.70 -4.66 -1.60
C THR A 25 10.09 -3.19 -1.55
N TRP A 26 9.37 -2.33 -2.25
CA TRP A 26 9.61 -0.89 -2.22
C TRP A 26 9.36 -0.30 -0.83
N LEU A 27 8.23 -0.65 -0.19
CA LEU A 27 7.91 -0.19 1.16
C LEU A 27 8.90 -0.70 2.21
N ASP A 28 9.39 -1.94 2.08
CA ASP A 28 10.41 -2.51 2.97
C ASP A 28 11.77 -1.82 2.81
N THR A 29 12.09 -1.38 1.60
CA THR A 29 13.38 -0.74 1.30
C THR A 29 13.39 0.71 1.77
N GLU A 30 12.33 1.47 1.48
CA GLU A 30 12.24 2.88 1.82
C GLU A 30 11.83 3.11 3.28
N PHE A 31 11.07 2.19 3.87
CA PHE A 31 10.43 2.37 5.18
C PHE A 31 10.51 1.12 6.09
N PRO A 32 11.71 0.56 6.36
CA PRO A 32 11.87 -0.74 7.03
C PRO A 32 11.17 -0.85 8.39
N ASP A 33 11.20 0.21 9.23
CA ASP A 33 10.57 0.21 10.56
C ASP A 33 9.05 0.38 10.54
N THR A 34 8.49 0.85 9.43
CA THR A 34 7.06 1.21 9.32
C THR A 34 6.35 0.50 8.18
N ALA A 35 7.04 -0.43 7.52
CA ALA A 35 6.54 -1.16 6.38
C ALA A 35 5.31 -1.99 6.78
N PRO A 36 4.18 -1.86 6.07
CA PRO A 36 2.99 -2.64 6.36
C PRO A 36 3.22 -4.13 6.07
N GLY A 37 2.49 -4.98 6.78
CA GLY A 37 2.46 -6.40 6.51
C GLY A 37 1.95 -6.71 5.10
N LYS A 38 2.36 -7.88 4.57
CA LYS A 38 1.95 -8.33 3.22
C LYS A 38 0.42 -8.45 3.09
N SER A 39 -0.28 -8.85 4.16
CA SER A 39 -1.75 -8.94 4.18
C SER A 39 -2.38 -7.56 3.99
N THR A 40 -1.95 -6.57 4.77
CA THR A 40 -2.43 -5.19 4.67
C THR A 40 -2.32 -4.63 3.25
N ILE A 41 -1.18 -4.83 2.58
CA ILE A 41 -1.02 -4.39 1.19
C ILE A 41 -2.02 -5.08 0.26
N LYS A 42 -2.26 -6.39 0.43
CA LYS A 42 -3.23 -7.14 -0.38
C LYS A 42 -4.66 -6.66 -0.17
N ASP A 43 -5.05 -6.41 1.08
CA ASP A 43 -6.40 -5.92 1.41
C ASP A 43 -6.66 -4.56 0.75
N TRP A 44 -5.72 -3.61 0.90
CA TRP A 44 -5.82 -2.30 0.24
C TRP A 44 -5.85 -2.40 -1.28
N TYR A 45 -5.01 -3.26 -1.86
CA TYR A 45 -5.04 -3.50 -3.31
C TYR A 45 -6.37 -4.10 -3.78
N ALA A 46 -7.01 -4.95 -2.97
CA ALA A 46 -8.33 -5.47 -3.29
C ALA A 46 -9.39 -4.36 -3.29
N ASN A 47 -9.34 -3.43 -2.33
CA ASN A 47 -10.23 -2.26 -2.28
C ASN A 47 -10.01 -1.34 -3.49
N PHE A 48 -8.76 -1.02 -3.82
CA PHE A 48 -8.44 -0.19 -4.99
C PHE A 48 -8.90 -0.82 -6.30
N ARG A 49 -8.79 -2.15 -6.45
CA ARG A 49 -9.33 -2.88 -7.60
C ARG A 49 -10.85 -2.84 -7.69
N ARG A 50 -11.56 -2.71 -6.56
CA ARG A 50 -13.02 -2.54 -6.50
C ARG A 50 -13.45 -1.09 -6.77
N GLY A 51 -12.51 -0.18 -7.00
CA GLY A 51 -12.77 1.25 -7.24
C GLY A 51 -12.82 2.10 -5.97
N GLU A 52 -12.65 1.49 -4.79
CA GLU A 52 -12.60 2.22 -3.53
C GLU A 52 -11.21 2.84 -3.36
N MET A 53 -11.03 4.05 -3.87
CA MET A 53 -9.76 4.79 -3.79
C MET A 53 -9.63 5.65 -2.52
N SER A 54 -10.54 5.50 -1.56
CA SER A 54 -10.39 6.15 -0.27
C SER A 54 -9.15 5.59 0.44
N THR A 55 -8.43 6.45 1.14
CA THR A 55 -7.34 6.06 2.07
C THR A 55 -7.75 6.30 3.52
N GLU A 56 -9.01 6.68 3.72
CA GLU A 56 -9.65 6.86 5.02
C GLU A 56 -10.23 5.52 5.48
N ASP A 57 -10.55 5.41 6.78
CA ASP A 57 -11.21 4.23 7.32
C ASP A 57 -12.70 4.23 6.92
#